data_AF-A0A958K321-F1
#
_entry.id   AF-A0A958K321-F1
#
_cell.length_a   1.000
_cell.length_b   1.000
_cell.length_c   1.000
_cell.angle_alpha   90.00
_cell.angle_beta   90.00
_cell.angle_gamma   90.00
#
_symmetry.space_group_name_H-M   'P 1'
#
loop_
_entity.id
_entity.type
_entity.pdbx_description
1 polymer ?
#
loop_
_entity_poly.entity_id
_entity_poly.type
_entity_poly.pdbx_seq_one_letter_code
_entity_poly.pdbx_strand_id
1 'polypeptide(L)'
;VFTTPDFNKTEGTVCATRPFFVNGSLVEGLSMRFEAGEMVEFSAKAGAEAFRAHINTDIGAKRLGEVALVGIDSPVFQSGLVFEEILFDENAACHIAIGAGFKFCIAESERLNAEELEKTGCNDSAVHTDIMISSEQVSVRALLKNASELELIRDGKWVL
;
A
#
# COMPACT_ATOMS: atom_id res chain seq x y z
N VAL A 1 -10.19 6.40 -1.20
CA VAL A 1 -9.42 7.51 -1.85
C VAL A 1 -7.96 7.13 -1.85
N PHE A 2 -7.19 7.45 -2.89
CA PHE A 2 -5.80 7.00 -2.99
C PHE A 2 -4.89 8.05 -3.63
N THR A 3 -3.58 7.86 -3.48
CA THR A 3 -2.54 8.64 -4.15
C THR A 3 -1.22 7.85 -4.21
N THR A 4 -0.26 8.36 -4.98
CA THR A 4 1.10 7.82 -5.06
C THR A 4 1.96 8.43 -3.95
N PRO A 5 2.56 7.62 -3.04
CA PRO A 5 3.49 8.12 -2.03
C PRO A 5 4.85 8.46 -2.64
N ASP A 6 5.65 9.26 -1.93
CA ASP A 6 7.09 9.35 -2.20
C ASP A 6 7.75 8.07 -1.69
N PHE A 7 8.20 7.21 -2.60
CA PHE A 7 8.74 5.91 -2.23
C PHE A 7 9.95 5.99 -1.30
N ASN A 8 10.68 7.11 -1.26
CA ASN A 8 11.89 7.26 -0.43
C ASN A 8 11.60 7.48 1.06
N LYS A 9 10.34 7.69 1.44
CA LYS A 9 9.97 8.15 2.79
C LYS A 9 9.20 7.13 3.62
N THR A 10 9.13 5.88 3.17
CA THR A 10 8.44 4.81 3.90
C THR A 10 9.34 4.24 4.99
N GLU A 11 8.81 4.18 6.21
CA GLU A 11 9.49 3.70 7.41
C GLU A 11 8.53 2.86 8.29
N GLY A 12 9.06 1.82 8.93
CA GLY A 12 8.33 1.06 9.96
C GLY A 12 7.80 -0.29 9.49
N THR A 13 6.87 -0.86 10.26
CA THR A 13 6.34 -2.22 10.03
C THR A 13 4.84 -2.18 9.78
N VAL A 14 4.39 -2.98 8.82
CA VAL A 14 2.99 -3.13 8.46
C VAL A 14 2.64 -4.61 8.27
N CYS A 15 1.43 -4.97 8.69
CA CYS A 15 0.90 -6.32 8.56
C CYS A 15 -0.32 -6.31 7.63
N ALA A 16 -0.39 -7.26 6.71
CA ALA A 16 -1.58 -7.50 5.92
C ALA A 16 -2.71 -8.01 6.82
N THR A 17 -3.90 -7.44 6.65
CA THR A 17 -5.10 -7.83 7.42
C THR A 17 -6.01 -8.79 6.65
N ARG A 18 -5.76 -8.95 5.34
CA ARG A 18 -6.43 -9.92 4.47
C ARG A 18 -5.42 -10.71 3.65
N PRO A 19 -5.72 -11.97 3.32
CA PRO A 19 -4.90 -12.72 2.38
C PRO A 19 -5.10 -12.16 0.96
N PHE A 20 -4.12 -12.41 0.09
CA PHE A 20 -4.14 -11.96 -1.30
C PHE A 20 -3.32 -12.91 -2.17
N PHE A 21 -3.50 -12.85 -3.49
CA PHE A 21 -2.78 -13.72 -4.42
C PHE A 21 -1.60 -13.00 -5.08
N VAL A 22 -0.46 -13.68 -5.16
CA VAL A 22 0.65 -13.30 -6.03
C VAL A 22 1.06 -14.50 -6.87
N ASN A 23 1.17 -14.32 -8.18
CA ASN A 23 1.55 -15.38 -9.12
C ASN A 23 0.73 -16.68 -8.94
N GLY A 24 -0.58 -16.55 -8.65
CA GLY A 24 -1.49 -17.67 -8.42
C GLY A 24 -1.34 -18.38 -7.06
N SER A 25 -0.49 -17.88 -6.17
CA SER A 25 -0.30 -18.42 -4.81
C SER A 25 -0.92 -17.49 -3.76
N LEU A 26 -1.68 -18.08 -2.83
CA LEU A 26 -2.25 -17.35 -1.70
C LEU A 26 -1.14 -16.97 -0.70
N VAL A 27 -1.07 -15.69 -0.36
CA VAL A 27 -0.19 -15.13 0.67
C VAL A 27 -1.05 -14.80 1.88
N GLU A 28 -0.66 -15.32 3.04
CA GLU A 28 -1.40 -15.12 4.29
C GLU A 28 -0.49 -14.68 5.43
N GLY A 29 -0.99 -13.78 6.28
CA GLY A 29 -0.28 -13.32 7.47
C GLY A 29 1.06 -12.64 7.16
N LEU A 30 1.09 -11.83 6.10
CA LEU A 30 2.27 -11.08 5.69
C LEU A 30 2.57 -9.94 6.67
N SER A 31 3.83 -9.82 7.07
CA SER A 31 4.40 -8.68 7.80
C SER A 31 5.61 -8.18 7.02
N MET A 32 5.71 -6.87 6.82
CA MET A 32 6.78 -6.22 6.05
C MET A 32 7.37 -5.08 6.86
N ARG A 33 8.69 -4.92 6.82
CA ARG A 33 9.42 -3.81 7.45
C ARG A 33 10.13 -2.99 6.38
N PHE A 34 9.93 -1.69 6.44
CA PHE A 34 10.49 -0.70 5.53
C PHE A 34 11.52 0.16 6.26
N GLU A 35 12.64 0.41 5.59
CA GLU A 35 13.66 1.37 6.00
C GLU A 35 14.11 2.18 4.77
N ALA A 36 14.23 3.50 4.91
CA ALA A 36 14.65 4.41 3.85
C ALA A 36 13.89 4.18 2.52
N GLY A 37 12.60 3.86 2.60
CA GLY A 37 11.75 3.65 1.44
C GLY A 37 11.72 2.25 0.85
N GLU A 38 12.53 1.31 1.36
CA GLU A 38 12.65 -0.04 0.82
C GLU A 38 12.24 -1.10 1.83
N MET A 39 11.56 -2.15 1.36
CA MET A 39 11.26 -3.34 2.14
C MET A 39 12.55 -4.13 2.42
N VAL A 40 13.02 -4.04 3.67
CA VAL A 40 14.26 -4.71 4.11
C VAL A 40 14.00 -6.10 4.69
N GLU A 41 12.77 -6.38 5.12
CA GLU A 41 12.41 -7.64 5.76
C GLU A 41 10.92 -7.97 5.54
N PHE A 42 10.62 -9.27 5.40
CA PHE A 42 9.24 -9.74 5.44
C PHE A 42 9.13 -11.16 6.01
N SER A 43 7.95 -11.49 6.52
CA SER A 43 7.54 -12.85 6.90
C SER A 43 6.11 -13.11 6.47
N ALA A 44 5.78 -14.35 6.09
CA ALA A 44 4.41 -14.76 5.80
C ALA A 44 4.13 -16.15 6.37
N LYS A 45 2.88 -16.42 6.76
CA LYS A 45 2.44 -17.74 7.24
C LYS A 45 2.27 -18.73 6.09
N ALA A 46 1.84 -18.24 4.93
CA ALA A 46 1.73 -19.00 3.68
C ALA A 46 2.17 -18.13 2.49
N GLY A 47 2.61 -18.77 1.41
CA GLY A 47 2.98 -18.06 0.17
C GLY A 47 4.32 -17.30 0.21
N ALA A 48 5.17 -17.50 1.23
CA ALA A 48 6.41 -16.75 1.41
C ALA A 48 7.39 -16.86 0.23
N GLU A 49 7.51 -18.02 -0.41
CA GLU A 49 8.37 -18.21 -1.59
C GLU A 49 7.83 -17.49 -2.82
N ALA A 50 6.52 -17.57 -3.06
CA ALA A 50 5.87 -16.86 -4.15
C ALA A 50 5.98 -15.34 -3.99
N PHE A 51 5.76 -14.83 -2.77
CA PHE A 51 5.97 -13.43 -2.44
C PHE A 51 7.43 -13.01 -2.62
N ARG A 52 8.40 -13.84 -2.19
CA ARG A 52 9.83 -13.59 -2.42
C ARG A 52 10.16 -13.45 -3.89
N ALA A 53 9.63 -14.32 -4.74
CA ALA A 53 9.82 -14.26 -6.18
C ALA A 53 9.21 -12.98 -6.75
N HIS A 54 8.00 -12.63 -6.30
CA HIS A 54 7.28 -11.43 -6.72
C HIS A 54 8.07 -10.14 -6.41
N ILE A 55 8.57 -9.97 -5.18
CA ILE A 55 9.32 -8.76 -4.79
C ILE A 55 10.74 -8.69 -5.37
N ASN A 56 11.19 -9.74 -6.06
CA ASN A 56 12.47 -9.76 -6.78
C ASN A 56 12.29 -9.54 -8.30
N THR A 57 11.10 -9.15 -8.75
CA THR A 57 10.82 -8.88 -10.17
C THR A 57 11.69 -7.75 -10.71
N ASP A 58 11.83 -6.68 -9.94
CA ASP A 58 12.68 -5.53 -10.24
C ASP A 58 13.00 -4.75 -8.96
N ILE A 59 13.77 -3.66 -9.09
CA ILE A 59 14.19 -2.82 -7.97
C ILE A 59 13.02 -2.06 -7.31
N GLY A 60 11.96 -1.78 -8.06
CA GLY A 60 10.78 -1.05 -7.60
C GLY A 60 9.80 -1.94 -6.84
N ALA A 61 9.84 -3.26 -7.04
CA ALA A 61 8.93 -4.22 -6.40
C ALA A 61 9.02 -4.28 -4.86
N LYS A 62 10.06 -3.68 -4.26
CA LYS A 62 10.24 -3.55 -2.80
C LYS A 62 9.89 -2.18 -2.24
N ARG A 63 9.35 -1.29 -3.07
CA ARG A 63 9.03 0.10 -2.73
C ARG A 63 7.53 0.33 -2.91
N LEU A 64 6.97 1.30 -2.19
CA LEU A 64 5.54 1.59 -2.28
C LEU A 64 5.20 2.39 -3.54
N GLY A 65 4.11 2.02 -4.20
CA GLY A 65 3.52 2.71 -5.34
C GLY A 65 2.18 3.38 -5.03
N GLU A 66 1.48 2.93 -4.01
CA GLU A 66 0.16 3.47 -3.64
C GLU A 66 -0.04 3.48 -2.13
N VAL A 67 -0.76 4.51 -1.67
CA VAL A 67 -1.46 4.51 -0.39
C VAL A 67 -2.93 4.82 -0.64
N ALA A 68 -3.81 4.01 -0.06
CA ALA A 68 -5.24 4.19 -0.16
C ALA A 68 -5.90 4.16 1.21
N LEU A 69 -6.80 5.13 1.42
CA LEU A 69 -7.60 5.26 2.62
C LEU A 69 -9.05 4.86 2.32
N VAL A 70 -9.51 3.87 3.07
CA VAL A 70 -10.88 3.35 3.05
C VAL A 70 -11.31 3.12 4.50
N GLY A 71 -12.45 3.70 4.86
CA GLY A 71 -13.02 3.53 6.19
C GLY A 71 -13.75 2.19 6.30
N ILE A 72 -13.76 1.63 7.50
CA ILE A 72 -14.47 0.38 7.81
C ILE A 72 -15.99 0.50 7.67
N ASP A 73 -16.51 1.71 7.53
CA ASP A 73 -17.91 2.02 7.25
C ASP A 73 -18.32 1.68 5.80
N SER A 74 -17.38 1.26 4.94
CA SER A 74 -17.71 0.82 3.59
C SER A 74 -18.63 -0.43 3.61
N PRO A 75 -19.64 -0.52 2.72
CA PRO A 75 -20.50 -1.71 2.64
C PRO A 75 -19.71 -3.00 2.39
N VAL A 76 -18.58 -2.90 1.69
CA VAL A 76 -17.72 -4.05 1.39
C VAL A 76 -17.01 -4.54 2.65
N PHE A 77 -16.48 -3.65 3.48
CA PHE A 77 -15.91 -4.05 4.78
C PHE A 77 -16.97 -4.70 5.67
N GLN A 78 -18.13 -4.05 5.78
CA GLN A 78 -19.23 -4.49 6.65
C GLN A 78 -19.82 -5.85 6.26
N SER A 79 -19.60 -6.31 5.02
CA SER A 79 -19.98 -7.66 4.61
C SER A 79 -19.25 -8.76 5.39
N GLY A 80 -18.05 -8.47 5.93
CA GLY A 80 -17.21 -9.45 6.61
C GLY A 80 -16.61 -10.52 5.68
N LEU A 81 -16.82 -10.42 4.37
CA LEU A 81 -16.34 -11.38 3.39
C LEU A 81 -14.92 -11.04 2.93
N VAL A 82 -14.13 -12.08 2.66
CA VAL A 82 -12.94 -12.01 1.82
C VAL A 82 -13.38 -12.48 0.43
N PHE A 83 -13.27 -11.62 -0.57
CA PHE A 83 -13.83 -11.89 -1.89
C PHE A 83 -12.89 -12.68 -2.80
N GLU A 84 -11.61 -12.79 -2.42
CA GLU A 84 -10.55 -13.38 -3.25
C GLU A 84 -10.44 -12.70 -4.62
N GLU A 85 -10.85 -11.43 -4.67
CA GLU A 85 -10.92 -10.61 -5.86
C GLU A 85 -10.48 -9.20 -5.43
N ILE A 86 -9.39 -8.73 -6.03
CA ILE A 86 -8.67 -7.57 -5.52
C ILE A 86 -9.49 -6.28 -5.60
N LEU A 87 -10.33 -6.12 -6.62
CA LEU A 87 -11.20 -4.95 -6.77
C LEU A 87 -12.21 -4.87 -5.62
N PHE A 88 -12.71 -6.00 -5.12
CA PHE A 88 -13.56 -5.98 -3.94
C PHE A 88 -12.75 -5.80 -2.66
N ASP A 89 -11.69 -6.56 -2.48
CA ASP A 89 -10.94 -6.56 -1.22
C ASP A 89 -10.20 -5.23 -0.95
N GLU A 90 -9.71 -4.52 -1.99
CA GLU A 90 -9.12 -3.18 -1.87
C GLU A 90 -10.15 -2.12 -1.42
N ASN A 91 -11.41 -2.27 -1.85
CA ASN A 91 -12.50 -1.36 -1.48
C ASN A 91 -13.12 -1.70 -0.11
N ALA A 92 -12.64 -2.77 0.53
CA ALA A 92 -12.99 -3.10 1.90
C ALA A 92 -12.08 -2.40 2.92
N ALA A 93 -10.83 -2.07 2.58
CA ALA A 93 -9.84 -1.70 3.58
C ALA A 93 -8.86 -0.66 3.05
N CYS A 94 -8.34 0.21 3.91
CA CYS A 94 -7.07 0.87 3.62
C CYS A 94 -6.07 -0.17 3.11
N HIS A 95 -5.38 0.15 2.03
CA HIS A 95 -4.37 -0.70 1.42
C HIS A 95 -3.15 0.12 1.04
N ILE A 96 -2.06 -0.60 0.83
CA ILE A 96 -0.84 -0.09 0.23
C ILE A 96 -0.52 -0.97 -0.97
N ALA A 97 0.06 -0.39 -2.02
CA ALA A 97 0.61 -1.18 -3.11
C ALA A 97 2.13 -1.18 -3.06
N ILE A 98 2.74 -2.34 -3.22
CA ILE A 98 4.16 -2.45 -3.59
C ILE A 98 4.29 -2.40 -5.12
N GLY A 99 5.40 -1.85 -5.60
CA GLY A 99 5.66 -1.68 -7.03
C GLY A 99 5.19 -0.33 -7.57
N ALA A 100 4.72 -0.31 -8.81
CA ALA A 100 4.56 0.90 -9.62
C ALA A 100 3.58 1.89 -9.00
N GLY A 101 3.96 3.16 -9.01
CA GLY A 101 3.06 4.25 -8.67
C GLY A 101 2.25 4.76 -9.85
N PHE A 102 1.09 5.33 -9.57
CA PHE A 102 0.25 5.95 -10.58
C PHE A 102 0.74 7.36 -10.90
N LYS A 103 1.34 7.53 -12.10
CA LYS A 103 1.89 8.81 -12.56
C LYS A 103 0.84 9.93 -12.58
N PHE A 104 -0.41 9.60 -12.93
CA PHE A 104 -1.51 10.58 -12.96
C PHE A 104 -1.92 11.11 -11.57
N CYS A 105 -1.45 10.50 -10.47
CA CYS A 105 -1.60 11.05 -9.12
C CYS A 105 -0.55 12.14 -8.82
N ILE A 106 0.48 12.29 -9.66
CA ILE A 106 1.48 13.33 -9.55
C ILE A 106 1.00 14.56 -10.34
N ALA A 107 1.01 15.72 -9.69
CA ALA A 107 0.60 16.97 -10.29
C ALA A 107 1.46 17.31 -11.52
N GLU A 108 0.81 17.65 -12.64
CA GLU A 108 1.45 17.99 -13.91
C GLU A 108 2.35 16.88 -14.50
N SER A 109 2.11 15.61 -14.13
CA SER A 109 2.90 14.45 -14.59
C SER A 109 3.04 14.35 -16.11
N GLU A 110 2.04 14.84 -16.87
CA GLU A 110 2.03 14.84 -18.33
C GLU A 110 3.11 15.75 -18.95
N ARG A 111 3.68 16.67 -18.16
CA ARG A 111 4.75 17.58 -18.58
C ARG A 111 6.13 17.10 -18.20
N LEU A 112 6.22 16.07 -17.36
CA LEU A 112 7.48 15.58 -16.81
C LEU A 112 8.08 14.52 -17.72
N ASN A 113 9.39 14.61 -17.96
CA ASN A 113 10.14 13.51 -18.56
C ASN A 113 10.47 12.41 -17.53
N ALA A 114 11.09 11.31 -17.96
CA ALA A 114 11.39 10.17 -17.09
C ALA A 114 12.27 10.53 -15.87
N GLU A 115 13.30 11.36 -16.08
CA GLU A 115 14.21 11.80 -15.00
C GLU A 115 13.51 12.73 -14.00
N GLU A 116 12.60 13.57 -14.50
CA GLU A 116 11.79 14.45 -13.66
C GLU A 116 10.74 13.66 -12.87
N LEU A 117 10.11 12.65 -13.47
CA LEU A 117 9.19 11.75 -12.77
C LEU A 117 9.90 10.98 -11.66
N GLU A 118 11.11 10.48 -11.89
CA GLU A 118 11.90 9.81 -10.85
C GLU A 118 12.14 10.73 -9.63
N LYS A 119 12.45 12.00 -9.87
CA LYS A 119 12.64 13.02 -8.82
C LYS A 119 11.38 13.33 -8.01
N THR A 120 10.19 12.96 -8.49
CA THR A 120 8.94 13.13 -7.73
C THR A 120 8.79 12.10 -6.61
N GLY A 121 9.59 11.03 -6.63
CA GLY A 121 9.42 9.88 -5.74
C GLY A 121 8.29 8.94 -6.19
N CYS A 122 7.81 9.06 -7.43
CA CYS A 122 6.90 8.08 -8.03
C CYS A 122 7.69 6.80 -8.37
N ASN A 123 7.28 5.66 -7.80
CA ASN A 123 7.98 4.41 -8.00
C ASN A 123 7.73 3.84 -9.40
N ASP A 124 8.76 3.27 -10.04
CA ASP A 124 8.66 2.60 -11.34
C ASP A 124 8.95 1.11 -11.16
N SER A 125 8.06 0.26 -11.65
CA SER A 125 8.14 -1.19 -11.49
C SER A 125 7.25 -1.89 -12.54
N ALA A 126 7.54 -3.14 -12.84
CA ALA A 126 6.70 -3.99 -13.68
C ALA A 126 5.52 -4.59 -12.90
N VAL A 127 5.55 -4.53 -11.56
CA VAL A 127 4.47 -5.04 -10.70
C VAL A 127 3.74 -3.90 -10.01
N HIS A 128 2.47 -4.14 -9.69
CA HIS A 128 1.67 -3.33 -8.78
C HIS A 128 0.80 -4.33 -8.01
N THR A 129 0.87 -4.32 -6.68
CA THR A 129 0.16 -5.31 -5.87
C THR A 129 -0.34 -4.70 -4.58
N ASP A 130 -1.66 -4.59 -4.51
CA ASP A 130 -2.41 -4.08 -3.37
C ASP A 130 -2.43 -5.08 -2.22
N ILE A 131 -2.19 -4.55 -1.03
CA ILE A 131 -2.11 -5.29 0.21
C ILE A 131 -2.96 -4.55 1.24
N MET A 132 -4.07 -5.17 1.63
CA MET A 132 -5.00 -4.61 2.60
C MET A 132 -4.39 -4.62 4.00
N ILE A 133 -4.46 -3.46 4.68
CA ILE A 133 -3.84 -3.23 5.99
C ILE A 133 -4.82 -2.65 7.03
N SER A 134 -6.09 -2.45 6.67
CA SER A 134 -7.10 -1.89 7.59
C SER A 134 -7.66 -2.90 8.57
N SER A 135 -8.00 -2.42 9.76
CA SER A 135 -8.80 -3.12 10.75
C SER A 135 -9.48 -2.10 11.67
N GLU A 136 -10.34 -2.57 12.58
CA GLU A 136 -10.94 -1.74 13.63
C GLU A 136 -9.91 -1.15 14.62
N GLN A 137 -8.65 -1.60 14.55
CA GLN A 137 -7.55 -1.11 15.39
C GLN A 137 -6.66 -0.08 14.67
N VAL A 138 -6.93 0.21 13.39
CA VAL A 138 -6.09 1.10 12.58
C VAL A 138 -6.52 2.54 12.78
N SER A 139 -5.56 3.40 13.10
CA SER A 139 -5.72 4.85 13.10
C SER A 139 -4.69 5.48 12.16
N VAL A 140 -5.10 6.49 11.41
CA VAL A 140 -4.27 7.18 10.42
C VAL A 140 -4.20 8.65 10.77
N ARG A 141 -2.98 9.18 10.88
CA ARG A 141 -2.70 10.59 11.11
C ARG A 141 -1.86 11.14 9.96
N ALA A 142 -2.23 12.32 9.46
CA ALA A 142 -1.42 13.08 8.52
C ALA A 142 -0.45 13.98 9.28
N LEU A 143 0.83 13.91 8.93
CA LEU A 143 1.83 14.89 9.36
C LEU A 143 1.84 16.06 8.38
N LEU A 144 1.44 17.25 8.85
CA LEU A 144 1.36 18.45 8.03
C LEU A 144 2.72 19.14 7.91
N LYS A 145 2.87 20.05 6.93
CA LYS A 145 4.12 20.80 6.67
C LYS A 145 4.63 21.62 7.86
N ASN A 146 3.73 22.06 8.72
CA ASN A 146 4.03 22.78 9.97
C ASN A 146 4.32 21.83 11.16
N ALA A 147 4.51 20.53 10.90
CA ALA A 147 4.69 19.46 11.87
C ALA A 147 3.51 19.19 12.82
N SER A 148 2.34 19.82 12.61
CA SER A 148 1.13 19.42 13.34
C SER A 148 0.56 18.13 12.75
N GLU A 149 -0.12 17.36 13.59
CA GLU A 149 -0.82 16.15 13.18
C GLU A 149 -2.31 16.42 12.98
N LEU A 150 -2.90 15.84 11.93
CA LEU A 150 -4.34 15.78 11.70
C LEU A 150 -4.77 14.32 11.71
N GLU A 151 -5.72 13.96 12.55
CA GLU A 151 -6.30 12.62 12.54
C GLU A 151 -7.27 12.49 11.36
N LEU A 152 -7.06 11.48 10.52
CA LEU A 152 -7.89 11.18 9.35
C LEU A 152 -8.83 10.01 9.64
N ILE A 153 -8.28 8.97 10.27
CA ILE A 153 -9.00 7.74 10.63
C ILE A 153 -8.71 7.42 12.09
N ARG A 154 -9.75 7.10 12.86
CA ARG A 154 -9.67 6.57 14.23
C ARG A 154 -10.47 5.27 14.31
N ASP A 155 -9.84 4.22 14.86
CA ASP A 155 -10.47 2.90 15.03
C ASP A 155 -11.14 2.39 13.73
N GLY A 156 -10.44 2.58 12.61
CA GLY A 156 -10.88 2.21 11.27
C GLY A 156 -11.87 3.17 10.60
N LYS A 157 -12.42 4.18 11.30
CA LYS A 157 -13.45 5.08 10.79
C LYS A 157 -12.91 6.47 10.45
N TRP A 158 -13.45 7.09 9.41
CA TRP A 158 -13.21 8.51 9.13
C TRP A 158 -13.69 9.38 10.29
N VAL A 159 -12.92 10.44 10.61
CA VAL A 159 -13.22 11.38 11.71
C VAL A 159 -13.34 12.84 11.28
N LEU A 160 -13.30 13.09 9.97
CA LEU A 160 -13.43 14.43 9.36
C LEU A 160 -14.87 14.72 8.91
#